data_AF-A0A7S0EQ07-F1
#
_entry.id   AF-A0A7S0EQ07-F1
#
_cell.length_a   1.000
_cell.length_b   1.000
_cell.length_c   1.000
_cell.angle_alpha   90.00
_cell.angle_beta   90.00
_cell.angle_gamma   90.00
#
_symmetry.space_group_name_H-M   'P 1'
#
loop_
_entity.id
_entity.type
_entity.pdbx_description
1 polymer ?
#
loop_
_entity_poly.entity_id
_entity_poly.type
_entity_poly.pdbx_seq_one_letter_code
_entity_poly.pdbx_strand_id
1 'polypeptide(L)'
;AAAESEAGGRVAAWRLPIAWLICQADDRGAARQEVLRAVVELCAQTPGLLQQAAPLLRAFWLAALLSTAEVVAWAEAPLSSGDAAVVSATQRVRRYAAPFVQWLQSAPVEDLAPAA
;
A
#
# COMPACT_ATOMS: atom_id res chain seq x y z
N ALA A 1 13.01 -30.90 12.91
CA ALA A 1 12.27 -31.08 11.64
C ALA A 1 10.89 -30.38 11.59
N ALA A 2 10.38 -29.73 12.65
CA ALA A 2 9.07 -29.04 12.61
C ALA A 2 9.15 -27.51 12.38
N ALA A 3 10.32 -26.89 12.48
CA ALA A 3 10.46 -25.42 12.40
C ALA A 3 10.73 -24.87 10.98
N GLU A 4 11.25 -25.70 10.06
CA GLU A 4 11.53 -25.27 8.68
C GLU A 4 10.25 -25.18 7.82
N SER A 5 9.19 -25.89 8.21
CA SER A 5 7.92 -25.94 7.48
C SER A 5 7.13 -24.63 7.55
N GLU A 6 7.20 -23.89 8.65
CA GLU A 6 6.52 -22.59 8.78
C GLU A 6 7.22 -21.47 8.01
N ALA A 7 8.56 -21.51 7.95
CA ALA A 7 9.34 -20.53 7.20
C ALA A 7 9.18 -20.76 5.69
N GLY A 8 9.21 -22.03 5.24
CA GLY A 8 8.97 -22.40 3.84
C GLY A 8 7.54 -22.10 3.38
N GLY A 9 6.53 -22.34 4.24
CA GLY A 9 5.13 -22.00 3.97
C GLY A 9 4.90 -20.48 3.83
N ARG A 10 5.54 -19.67 4.68
CA ARG A 10 5.51 -18.21 4.56
C ARG A 10 6.12 -17.74 3.24
N VAL A 11 7.30 -18.23 2.85
CA VAL A 11 7.95 -17.88 1.57
C VAL A 11 7.15 -18.36 0.35
N ALA A 12 6.48 -19.51 0.42
CA ALA A 12 5.62 -20.01 -0.65
C ALA A 12 4.36 -19.14 -0.86
N ALA A 13 3.80 -18.56 0.20
CA ALA A 13 2.70 -17.60 0.10
C ALA A 13 3.12 -16.31 -0.64
N TRP A 14 4.39 -15.89 -0.53
CA TRP A 14 4.95 -14.77 -1.28
C TRP A 14 5.27 -15.09 -2.75
N ARG A 15 5.20 -16.35 -3.19
CA ARG A 15 5.35 -16.76 -4.61
C ARG A 15 4.05 -16.65 -5.40
N LEU A 16 2.93 -16.43 -4.72
CA LEU A 16 1.69 -16.04 -5.38
C LEU A 16 1.77 -14.53 -5.65
N PRO A 17 1.37 -14.04 -6.84
CA PRO A 17 1.28 -12.61 -7.07
C PRO A 17 0.43 -12.02 -5.94
N ILE A 18 0.83 -10.90 -5.34
CA ILE A 18 0.08 -10.23 -4.27
C ILE A 18 -1.41 -10.06 -4.67
N ALA A 19 -1.68 -9.91 -5.97
CA ALA A 19 -3.02 -9.92 -6.56
C ALA A 19 -3.85 -11.18 -6.26
N TRP A 20 -3.24 -12.36 -6.26
CA TRP A 20 -3.92 -13.62 -5.92
C TRP A 20 -4.35 -13.66 -4.45
N LEU A 21 -3.55 -13.11 -3.54
CA LEU A 21 -3.92 -13.01 -2.12
C LEU A 21 -5.12 -12.07 -1.91
N ILE A 22 -5.19 -10.97 -2.66
CA ILE A 22 -6.36 -10.07 -2.64
C ILE A 22 -7.61 -10.75 -3.24
N CYS A 23 -7.45 -11.50 -4.34
CA CYS A 23 -8.57 -12.17 -5.01
C CYS A 23 -9.18 -13.33 -4.21
N GLN A 24 -8.41 -13.95 -3.32
CA GLN A 24 -8.88 -15.01 -2.41
C GLN A 24 -9.43 -14.48 -1.08
N ALA A 25 -9.33 -13.17 -0.82
CA ALA A 25 -9.90 -12.58 0.37
C ALA A 25 -11.43 -12.48 0.24
N ASP A 26 -12.14 -12.94 1.26
CA ASP A 26 -13.60 -12.80 1.36
C ASP A 26 -14.03 -11.32 1.31
N ASP A 27 -13.16 -10.43 1.81
CA ASP A 27 -13.29 -8.98 1.73
C ASP A 27 -12.09 -8.37 0.99
N ARG A 28 -12.32 -8.02 -0.29
CA ARG A 28 -11.30 -7.39 -1.14
C ARG A 28 -10.91 -6.00 -0.65
N GLY A 29 -11.83 -5.25 -0.03
CA GLY A 29 -11.53 -3.93 0.51
C GLY A 29 -10.58 -4.03 1.70
N ALA A 30 -10.85 -4.94 2.63
CA ALA A 30 -9.96 -5.21 3.75
C ALA A 30 -8.56 -5.65 3.29
N ALA A 31 -8.47 -6.52 2.28
CA ALA A 31 -7.19 -6.96 1.74
C ALA A 31 -6.37 -5.81 1.13
N ARG A 32 -7.00 -4.89 0.40
CA ARG A 32 -6.32 -3.71 -0.17
C ARG A 32 -5.86 -2.74 0.91
N GLN A 33 -6.64 -2.55 1.97
CA GLN A 33 -6.23 -1.74 3.12
C GLN A 33 -4.98 -2.32 3.81
N GLU A 34 -4.91 -3.63 3.97
CA GLU A 34 -3.72 -4.30 4.51
C GLU A 34 -2.49 -4.15 3.60
N VAL A 35 -2.68 -4.24 2.28
CA VAL A 35 -1.61 -3.96 1.32
C VAL A 35 -1.12 -2.52 1.43
N LEU A 36 -2.04 -1.55 1.50
CA LEU A 36 -1.69 -0.14 1.68
C LEU A 36 -0.92 0.10 2.98
N ARG A 37 -1.39 -0.47 4.09
CA ARG A 37 -0.73 -0.42 5.40
C ARG A 37 0.69 -0.96 5.32
N ALA A 38 0.87 -2.16 4.73
CA ALA A 38 2.19 -2.79 4.61
C ALA A 38 3.16 -1.96 3.77
N VAL A 39 2.71 -1.37 2.66
CA VAL A 39 3.54 -0.49 1.82
C VAL A 39 3.97 0.76 2.59
N VAL A 40 3.06 1.37 3.33
CA VAL A 40 3.35 2.57 4.13
C VAL A 40 4.32 2.27 5.27
N GLU A 41 4.11 1.16 5.99
CA GLU A 41 5.01 0.70 7.05
C GLU A 41 6.41 0.40 6.51
N LEU A 42 6.50 -0.26 5.36
CA LEU A 42 7.78 -0.53 4.70
C LEU A 42 8.54 0.77 4.36
N CYS A 43 7.84 1.76 3.78
CA CYS A 43 8.42 3.06 3.47
C CYS A 43 8.85 3.82 4.74
N ALA A 44 8.07 3.72 5.81
CA ALA A 44 8.34 4.38 7.09
C ALA A 44 9.57 3.80 7.81
N GLN A 45 9.73 2.48 7.75
CA GLN A 45 10.79 1.74 8.47
C GLN A 45 12.11 1.69 7.68
N THR A 46 12.05 1.87 6.36
CA THR A 46 13.23 1.73 5.48
C THR A 46 13.60 3.07 4.86
N PRO A 47 14.64 3.78 5.35
CA PRO A 47 14.99 5.12 4.88
C PRO A 47 15.22 5.22 3.37
N GLY A 48 15.81 4.19 2.75
CA GLY A 48 16.04 4.14 1.30
C GLY A 48 14.76 4.03 0.47
N LEU A 49 13.67 3.51 1.05
CA LEU A 49 12.37 3.39 0.37
C LEU A 49 11.45 4.57 0.61
N LEU A 50 11.73 5.41 1.61
CA LEU A 50 10.90 6.57 1.92
C LEU A 50 10.74 7.51 0.70
N GLN A 51 11.81 7.73 -0.06
CA GLN A 51 11.78 8.53 -1.30
C GLN A 51 11.04 7.83 -2.45
N GLN A 52 10.83 6.52 -2.34
CA GLN A 52 10.11 5.70 -3.32
C GLN A 52 8.62 5.57 -3.01
N ALA A 53 8.10 6.24 -1.97
CA ALA A 53 6.70 6.12 -1.57
C ALA A 53 5.72 6.40 -2.73
N ALA A 54 5.89 7.51 -3.47
CA ALA A 54 5.05 7.80 -4.63
C ALA A 54 5.21 6.76 -5.77
N PRO A 55 6.44 6.42 -6.25
CA PRO A 55 6.64 5.36 -7.24
C PRO A 55 6.05 4.00 -6.83
N LEU A 56 6.19 3.60 -5.57
CA LEU A 56 5.67 2.33 -5.06
C LEU A 56 4.15 2.32 -5.03
N LEU A 57 3.51 3.37 -4.46
CA LEU A 57 2.05 3.48 -4.47
C LEU A 57 1.49 3.48 -5.90
N ARG A 58 2.18 4.16 -6.83
CA ARG A 58 1.82 4.14 -8.25
C ARG A 58 1.94 2.75 -8.86
N ALA A 59 3.01 2.00 -8.56
CA ALA A 59 3.18 0.65 -9.07
C ALA A 59 2.08 -0.30 -8.58
N PHE A 60 1.71 -0.20 -7.30
CA PHE A 60 0.63 -1.00 -6.71
C PHE A 60 -0.75 -0.61 -7.27
N TRP A 61 -0.98 0.68 -7.51
CA TRP A 61 -2.18 1.18 -8.18
C TRP A 61 -2.28 0.69 -9.64
N LEU A 62 -1.19 0.79 -10.43
CA LEU A 62 -1.13 0.27 -11.80
C LEU A 62 -1.35 -1.26 -11.86
N ALA A 63 -0.92 -1.98 -10.82
CA ALA A 63 -1.14 -3.42 -10.69
C ALA A 63 -2.54 -3.79 -10.16
N ALA A 64 -3.46 -2.83 -10.04
CA ALA A 64 -4.81 -3.01 -9.49
C ALA A 64 -4.85 -3.58 -8.04
N LEU A 65 -3.74 -3.45 -7.30
CA LEU A 65 -3.64 -3.86 -5.89
C LEU A 65 -4.15 -2.79 -4.93
N LEU A 66 -4.24 -1.54 -5.40
CA LEU A 66 -4.78 -0.40 -4.68
C LEU A 66 -5.73 0.36 -5.60
N SER A 67 -6.84 0.85 -5.06
CA SER A 67 -7.73 1.75 -5.78
C SER A 67 -7.37 3.23 -5.54
N THR A 68 -7.79 4.09 -6.45
CA THR A 68 -7.67 5.55 -6.27
C THR A 68 -8.33 6.01 -4.98
N ALA A 69 -9.54 5.52 -4.68
CA ALA A 69 -10.30 5.89 -3.50
C ALA A 69 -9.55 5.57 -2.20
N GLU A 70 -8.91 4.40 -2.11
CA GLU A 70 -8.17 3.98 -0.91
C GLU A 70 -6.91 4.81 -0.69
N VAL A 71 -6.14 5.08 -1.76
CA VAL A 71 -4.92 5.87 -1.68
C VAL A 71 -5.22 7.32 -1.30
N VAL A 72 -6.26 7.92 -1.90
CA VAL A 72 -6.69 9.29 -1.58
C VAL A 72 -7.24 9.36 -0.16
N ALA A 73 -8.14 8.45 0.23
CA ALA A 73 -8.70 8.43 1.58
C ALA A 73 -7.61 8.26 2.65
N TRP A 74 -6.61 7.40 2.41
CA TRP A 74 -5.47 7.27 3.32
C TRP A 74 -4.64 8.55 3.42
N ALA A 75 -4.42 9.25 2.31
CA ALA A 75 -3.62 10.47 2.30
C ALA A 75 -4.31 11.62 3.05
N GLU A 76 -5.63 11.71 2.92
CA GLU A 76 -6.48 12.75 3.52
C GLU A 76 -6.91 12.43 4.96
N ALA A 77 -6.90 11.15 5.36
CA ALA A 77 -7.36 10.72 6.67
C ALA A 77 -6.66 11.52 7.79
N PRO A 78 -7.40 12.03 8.80
CA PRO A 78 -6.79 12.67 9.96
C PRO A 78 -5.71 11.80 10.58
N LEU A 79 -4.60 12.41 10.99
CA LEU A 79 -3.59 11.67 11.76
C LEU A 79 -4.22 11.30 13.11
N SER A 80 -4.26 9.99 13.40
CA SER A 80 -4.77 9.49 14.67
C SER A 80 -3.94 10.03 15.84
N SER A 81 -4.56 10.31 16.99
CA SER A 81 -3.88 10.75 18.23
C SER A 81 -3.11 9.62 18.94
N GLY A 82 -2.60 8.65 18.19
CA GLY A 82 -1.86 7.49 18.68
C GLY A 82 -0.38 7.80 18.92
N ASP A 83 0.45 6.75 18.89
CA ASP A 83 1.90 6.86 19.07
C ASP A 83 2.52 7.95 18.17
N ALA A 84 3.18 8.92 18.79
CA ALA A 84 3.81 10.06 18.12
C ALA A 84 4.85 9.63 17.07
N ALA A 85 5.55 8.51 17.29
CA ALA A 85 6.49 7.97 16.32
C ALA A 85 5.79 7.45 15.07
N VAL A 86 4.66 6.75 15.24
CA VAL A 86 3.83 6.24 14.14
C VAL A 86 3.18 7.39 13.37
N VAL A 87 2.69 8.41 14.07
CA VAL A 87 2.13 9.62 13.48
C VAL A 87 3.17 10.35 12.65
N SER A 88 4.37 10.58 13.21
CA SER A 88 5.48 11.23 12.51
C SER A 88 5.96 10.44 11.29
N ALA A 89 6.03 9.11 11.40
CA ALA A 89 6.38 8.24 10.29
C ALA A 89 5.34 8.32 9.16
N THR A 90 4.05 8.24 9.49
CA THR A 90 2.95 8.35 8.52
C THR A 90 2.97 9.70 7.82
N GLN A 91 3.17 10.79 8.55
CA GLN A 91 3.26 12.13 7.98
C GLN A 91 4.44 12.28 7.01
N ARG A 92 5.59 11.67 7.34
CA ARG A 92 6.75 11.63 6.43
C ARG A 92 6.41 10.87 5.14
N VAL A 93 5.85 9.67 5.24
CA VAL A 93 5.48 8.88 4.04
C VAL A 93 4.48 9.65 3.17
N ARG A 94 3.45 10.28 3.77
CA ARG A 94 2.49 11.11 3.04
C ARG A 94 3.15 12.27 2.29
N ARG A 95 4.18 12.91 2.87
CA ARG A 95 4.93 13.97 2.20
C ARG A 95 5.62 13.49 0.92
N TYR A 96 6.22 12.30 0.94
CA TYR A 96 6.86 11.72 -0.24
C TYR A 96 5.86 11.11 -1.24
N ALA A 97 4.69 10.68 -0.76
CA ALA A 97 3.60 10.20 -1.60
C ALA A 97 2.81 11.34 -2.29
N ALA A 98 2.87 12.56 -1.76
CA ALA A 98 2.05 13.69 -2.18
C ALA A 98 2.02 13.94 -3.71
N PRO A 99 3.13 13.87 -4.47
CA PRO A 99 3.08 14.07 -5.92
C PRO A 99 2.15 13.07 -6.64
N PHE A 100 2.14 11.82 -6.20
CA PHE A 100 1.26 10.80 -6.79
C PHE A 100 -0.20 10.99 -6.37
N VAL A 101 -0.44 11.33 -5.11
CA VAL A 101 -1.81 11.61 -4.62
C VAL A 101 -2.42 12.80 -5.34
N GLN A 102 -1.65 13.89 -5.52
CA GLN A 102 -2.10 15.06 -6.28
C GLN A 102 -2.40 14.73 -7.74
N TRP A 103 -1.57 13.88 -8.36
CA TRP A 103 -1.85 13.38 -9.71
C TRP A 103 -3.16 12.57 -9.76
N LEU A 104 -3.41 11.68 -8.79
CA LEU A 104 -4.66 10.92 -8.72
C LEU A 104 -5.90 11.80 -8.54
N GLN A 105 -5.78 12.90 -7.79
CA GLN A 105 -6.87 13.85 -7.56
C GLN A 105 -7.13 14.79 -8.76
N SER A 106 -6.14 14.99 -9.64
CA SER A 106 -6.22 15.91 -10.77
C SER A 106 -6.43 15.23 -12.12
N ALA A 107 -6.10 13.95 -12.24
CA ALA A 107 -6.34 13.19 -13.45
C ALA A 107 -7.85 12.90 -13.60
N PRO A 108 -8.45 13.05 -14.79
CA PRO A 108 -9.75 12.49 -15.08
C PRO A 108 -9.62 10.95 -15.00
N VAL A 109 -9.96 10.38 -13.84
CA VAL A 109 -9.67 8.98 -13.47
C VAL A 109 -10.44 7.97 -14.35
N GLU A 110 -11.42 8.41 -15.13
CA GLU A 110 -12.24 7.56 -15.99
C GLU A 110 -11.47 6.91 -17.16
N ASP A 111 -10.34 7.46 -17.62
CA ASP A 111 -9.61 6.96 -18.80
C ASP A 111 -8.34 6.13 -18.51
N LEU A 112 -7.92 5.99 -17.24
CA LEU A 112 -6.60 5.41 -16.90
C LEU A 112 -6.61 4.31 -15.84
N ALA A 113 -7.76 3.93 -15.29
CA ALA A 113 -7.83 2.77 -14.42
C ALA A 113 -7.48 1.50 -15.23
N PRO A 114 -6.63 0.60 -14.72
CA PRO A 114 -6.39 -0.69 -15.38
C PRO A 114 -7.74 -1.40 -15.50
N ALA A 115 -8.02 -1.94 -16.70
CA ALA A 115 -9.25 -2.69 -16.96
C ALA A 115 -9.44 -3.77 -15.89
N ALA A 116 -10.65 -3.82 -15.32
CA ALA A 116 -11.05 -4.73 -14.25
C ALA A 116 -11.03 -6.20 -14.68
#